data_AF-A0A2S8ZXY2-F1
#
_entry.id   AF-A0A2S8ZXY2-F1
#
_cell.length_a   1.000
_cell.length_b   1.000
_cell.length_c   1.000
_cell.angle_alpha   90.00
_cell.angle_beta   90.00
_cell.angle_gamma   90.00
#
_symmetry.space_group_name_H-M   'P 1'
#
loop_
_entity.id
_entity.type
_entity.pdbx_description
1 polymer ?
#
loop_
_entity_poly.entity_id
_entity_poly.type
_entity_poly.pdbx_seq_one_letter_code
_entity_poly.pdbx_strand_id
1 'polypeptide(L)'
;MTKQIVISAFTIGAIILGTNNVQAQNTTATTTATITLNDVISIDAGSTAIGGTVTFNYVTAMDYNSDQTITKANSLKVTSTKNFNVKVKAGGPNFVNVSNSIPVNVLTIKASPAAGTMGGTKNDVVLSAGEKTLVANAPLGSALTLNLDYTIPAAKSSSSDILGKPAGTYTQTVIYTATAL
;
A
#
# COMPACT_ATOMS: atom_id res chain seq x y z
N MET A 1 55.98 107.76 5.67
CA MET A 1 56.10 106.41 5.07
C MET A 1 55.28 105.49 5.96
N THR A 2 54.08 105.03 5.59
CA THR A 2 53.84 103.78 4.83
C THR A 2 54.55 102.58 5.50
N LYS A 3 53.88 101.47 5.88
CA LYS A 3 52.82 100.71 5.19
C LYS A 3 51.97 99.83 6.15
N GLN A 4 50.71 99.58 5.75
CA GLN A 4 49.97 98.28 5.67
C GLN A 4 49.73 97.44 6.96
N ILE A 5 48.54 96.88 7.27
CA ILE A 5 47.54 96.08 6.50
C ILE A 5 47.99 94.60 6.29
N VAL A 6 47.22 93.54 6.57
CA VAL A 6 46.08 93.23 7.51
C VAL A 6 45.73 91.71 7.34
N ILE A 7 44.73 91.14 8.06
CA ILE A 7 44.14 89.77 7.88
C ILE A 7 45.06 88.62 8.39
N SER A 8 44.69 87.79 9.39
CA SER A 8 43.56 86.84 9.56
C SER A 8 43.78 85.46 8.90
N ALA A 9 43.78 84.39 9.70
CA ALA A 9 43.56 83.01 9.24
C ALA A 9 42.83 82.20 10.33
N PHE A 10 41.75 81.53 9.95
CA PHE A 10 40.84 80.79 10.82
C PHE A 10 40.80 79.34 10.33
N THR A 11 41.05 78.36 11.20
CA THR A 11 40.87 76.94 10.86
C THR A 11 40.18 76.19 11.99
N ILE A 12 38.91 75.84 11.73
CA ILE A 12 38.17 74.83 12.48
C ILE A 12 38.77 73.47 12.13
N GLY A 13 39.31 72.77 13.12
CA GLY A 13 39.70 71.36 13.03
C GLY A 13 38.75 70.51 13.85
N ALA A 14 37.77 69.87 13.19
CA ALA A 14 36.83 68.99 13.87
C ALA A 14 37.51 67.68 14.29
N ILE A 15 37.22 67.21 15.51
CA ILE A 15 37.14 65.78 15.85
C ILE A 15 35.95 65.64 16.83
N ILE A 16 34.79 65.28 16.28
CA ILE A 16 33.75 64.63 17.07
C ILE A 16 34.17 63.16 17.12
N LEU A 17 34.85 62.75 18.18
CA LEU A 17 35.03 61.33 18.49
C LEU A 17 33.66 60.80 18.91
N GLY A 18 32.89 60.36 17.92
CA GLY A 18 31.66 59.62 18.15
C GLY A 18 31.97 58.46 19.07
N THR A 19 31.30 58.43 20.24
CA THR A 19 31.27 57.24 21.06
C THR A 19 30.68 56.13 20.20
N ASN A 20 31.52 55.16 19.86
CA ASN A 20 31.12 53.98 19.11
C ASN A 20 30.13 53.19 19.96
N ASN A 21 28.86 53.56 19.88
CA ASN A 21 27.73 52.72 20.23
C ASN A 21 27.67 51.60 19.21
N VAL A 22 28.65 50.69 19.27
CA VAL A 22 28.55 49.37 18.67
C VAL A 22 27.45 48.68 19.46
N GLN A 23 26.21 48.91 19.01
CA GLN A 23 25.07 48.09 19.35
C GLN A 23 25.50 46.65 19.05
N ALA A 24 25.79 45.88 20.10
CA ALA A 24 26.04 44.45 19.96
C ALA A 24 24.74 43.85 19.42
N GLN A 25 24.70 43.63 18.11
CA GLN A 25 23.52 43.11 17.43
C GLN A 25 23.31 41.67 17.92
N ASN A 26 22.48 41.52 18.96
CA ASN A 26 22.00 40.23 19.42
C ASN A 26 20.91 39.73 18.45
N THR A 27 21.27 39.60 17.18
CA THR A 27 20.50 38.87 16.18
C THR A 27 20.63 37.39 16.50
N THR A 28 19.66 36.86 17.25
CA THR A 28 19.53 35.43 17.49
C THR A 28 19.32 34.72 16.15
N ALA A 29 20.40 34.21 15.57
CA ALA A 29 20.37 33.53 14.28
C ALA A 29 19.67 32.17 14.43
N THR A 30 18.37 32.13 14.16
CA THR A 30 17.57 30.89 14.19
C THR A 30 17.67 30.17 12.85
N THR A 31 18.46 29.09 12.80
CA THR A 31 18.50 28.19 11.65
C THR A 31 17.45 27.09 11.82
N THR A 32 16.42 27.09 10.98
CA THR A 32 15.39 26.04 10.97
C THR A 32 15.69 25.02 9.88
N ALA A 33 15.75 23.74 10.24
CA ALA A 33 15.81 22.62 9.31
C ALA A 33 14.49 21.83 9.37
N THR A 34 13.89 21.57 8.21
CA THR A 34 12.59 20.87 8.10
C THR A 34 12.74 19.71 7.14
N ILE A 35 12.11 18.57 7.47
CA ILE A 35 11.93 17.43 6.57
C ILE A 35 10.44 17.17 6.33
N THR A 36 10.12 16.67 5.15
CA THR A 36 8.77 16.17 4.82
C THR A 36 8.82 14.65 4.78
N LEU A 37 7.89 13.98 5.45
CA LEU A 37 7.76 12.52 5.41
C LEU A 37 6.80 12.11 4.29
N ASN A 38 7.12 11.00 3.63
CA ASN A 38 6.28 10.41 2.58
C ASN A 38 5.26 9.43 3.16
N ASP A 39 4.21 9.15 2.38
CA ASP A 39 3.25 8.10 2.68
C ASP A 39 3.90 6.71 2.74
N VAL A 40 3.34 5.86 3.59
CA VAL A 40 3.74 4.45 3.72
C VAL A 40 2.52 3.58 3.47
N ILE A 41 2.69 2.55 2.65
CA ILE A 41 1.73 1.44 2.53
C ILE A 41 2.50 0.12 2.44
N SER A 42 2.06 -0.89 3.20
CA SER A 42 2.68 -2.22 3.20
C SER A 42 1.67 -3.33 3.48
N ILE A 43 1.85 -4.47 2.79
CA ILE A 43 1.28 -5.75 3.19
C ILE A 43 2.28 -6.38 4.17
N ASP A 44 1.81 -6.63 5.39
CA ASP A 44 2.61 -7.10 6.52
C ASP A 44 2.98 -8.59 6.37
N ALA A 45 4.15 -8.99 6.88
CA ALA A 45 4.66 -10.37 6.80
C ALA A 45 3.77 -11.42 7.50
N GLY A 46 2.91 -11.00 8.44
CA GLY A 46 1.88 -11.85 9.05
C GLY A 46 0.64 -12.10 8.18
N SER A 47 0.64 -11.62 6.93
CA SER A 47 -0.42 -11.92 5.95
C SER A 47 -0.23 -13.30 5.32
N THR A 48 -1.28 -14.12 5.24
CA THR A 48 -1.23 -15.42 4.54
C THR A 48 -0.86 -15.25 3.05
N ALA A 49 -1.10 -14.09 2.44
CA ALA A 49 -0.62 -13.77 1.09
C ALA A 49 0.91 -13.81 0.92
N ILE A 50 1.70 -13.72 2.01
CA ILE A 50 3.16 -13.83 1.99
C ILE A 50 3.57 -15.31 2.14
N GLY A 51 3.38 -16.07 1.05
CA GLY A 51 3.86 -17.46 0.94
C GLY A 51 2.92 -18.55 1.50
N GLY A 52 1.74 -18.20 2.01
CA GLY A 52 0.72 -19.17 2.39
C GLY A 52 0.00 -19.81 1.18
N THR A 53 -0.66 -20.93 1.42
CA THR A 53 -1.35 -21.72 0.38
C THR A 53 -2.82 -21.97 0.69
N VAL A 54 -3.62 -22.07 -0.37
CA VAL A 54 -5.02 -22.51 -0.35
C VAL A 54 -5.10 -23.77 -1.22
N THR A 55 -5.57 -24.87 -0.63
CA THR A 55 -5.65 -26.17 -1.31
C THR A 55 -7.09 -26.67 -1.26
N PHE A 56 -7.64 -26.99 -2.42
CA PHE A 56 -8.92 -27.66 -2.58
C PHE A 56 -8.64 -29.12 -2.92
N ASN A 57 -9.25 -30.05 -2.19
CA ASN A 57 -9.06 -31.48 -2.40
C ASN A 57 -10.34 -32.06 -2.99
N TYR A 58 -10.20 -32.87 -4.05
CA TYR A 58 -11.29 -33.58 -4.69
C TYR A 58 -10.98 -35.08 -4.64
N VAL A 59 -11.59 -35.78 -3.69
CA VAL A 59 -11.35 -37.19 -3.36
C VAL A 59 -12.63 -38.02 -3.53
N THR A 60 -13.77 -37.43 -3.20
CA THR A 60 -15.09 -38.05 -3.25
C THR A 60 -15.96 -37.43 -4.34
N ALA A 61 -17.01 -38.15 -4.76
CA ALA A 61 -18.02 -37.58 -5.64
C ALA A 61 -18.74 -36.36 -5.02
N MET A 62 -18.79 -36.23 -3.69
CA MET A 62 -19.41 -35.10 -3.00
C MET A 62 -18.61 -33.81 -3.21
N ASP A 63 -17.28 -33.90 -3.26
CA ASP A 63 -16.39 -32.74 -3.43
C ASP A 63 -16.62 -32.05 -4.78
N TYR A 64 -16.88 -32.84 -5.83
CA TYR A 64 -17.24 -32.35 -7.16
C TYR A 64 -18.66 -31.76 -7.25
N ASN A 65 -19.57 -32.10 -6.33
CA ASN A 65 -20.99 -31.73 -6.37
C ASN A 65 -21.40 -30.74 -5.27
N SER A 66 -20.44 -30.09 -4.61
CA SER A 66 -20.66 -29.12 -3.53
C SER A 66 -19.74 -27.91 -3.67
N ASP A 67 -20.15 -26.79 -3.05
CA ASP A 67 -19.32 -25.57 -2.96
C ASP A 67 -18.11 -25.85 -2.07
N GLN A 68 -16.92 -25.84 -2.65
CA GLN A 68 -15.67 -25.99 -1.92
C GLN A 68 -15.20 -24.63 -1.43
N THR A 69 -15.31 -24.35 -0.13
CA THR A 69 -14.88 -23.07 0.47
C THR A 69 -13.81 -23.27 1.53
N ILE A 70 -12.69 -22.56 1.37
CA ILE A 70 -11.59 -22.49 2.34
C ILE A 70 -11.47 -21.06 2.84
N THR A 71 -11.78 -20.83 4.11
CA THR A 71 -11.51 -19.56 4.80
C THR A 71 -10.06 -19.49 5.24
N LYS A 72 -9.41 -18.34 5.01
CA LYS A 72 -8.11 -18.01 5.59
C LYS A 72 -8.22 -16.77 6.46
N ALA A 73 -7.77 -16.89 7.71
CA ALA A 73 -7.61 -15.77 8.61
C ALA A 73 -6.35 -14.97 8.24
N ASN A 74 -6.38 -13.65 8.45
CA ASN A 74 -5.29 -12.73 8.12
C ASN A 74 -4.76 -12.95 6.69
N SER A 75 -5.63 -13.15 5.71
CA SER A 75 -5.22 -13.28 4.30
C SER A 75 -4.41 -12.08 3.85
N LEU A 76 -4.85 -10.89 4.28
CA LEU A 76 -4.10 -9.65 4.21
C LEU A 76 -4.08 -8.98 5.59
N LYS A 77 -2.95 -8.35 5.92
CA LYS A 77 -2.77 -7.43 7.04
C LYS A 77 -2.04 -6.22 6.46
N VAL A 78 -2.66 -5.04 6.48
CA VAL A 78 -2.15 -3.84 5.79
C VAL A 78 -1.93 -2.71 6.78
N THR A 79 -0.80 -2.02 6.64
CA THR A 79 -0.54 -0.73 7.28
C THR A 79 -0.49 0.34 6.18
N SER A 80 -1.20 1.46 6.38
CA SER A 80 -1.26 2.56 5.43
C SER A 80 -1.46 3.91 6.13
N THR A 81 -0.69 4.93 5.75
CA THR A 81 -0.86 6.33 6.22
C THR A 81 -2.06 7.03 5.58
N LYS A 82 -2.60 6.46 4.51
CA LYS A 82 -3.78 6.97 3.78
C LYS A 82 -4.82 5.88 3.56
N ASN A 83 -6.01 6.30 3.14
CA ASN A 83 -6.98 5.35 2.58
C ASN A 83 -6.37 4.63 1.37
N PHE A 84 -6.81 3.39 1.13
CA PHE A 84 -6.21 2.55 0.10
C PHE A 84 -7.23 1.64 -0.59
N ASN A 85 -6.87 1.18 -1.78
CA ASN A 85 -7.54 0.08 -2.47
C ASN A 85 -6.72 -1.20 -2.33
N VAL A 86 -7.41 -2.34 -2.33
CA VAL A 86 -6.82 -3.66 -2.54
C VAL A 86 -7.36 -4.25 -3.83
N LYS A 87 -6.47 -4.62 -4.75
CA LYS A 87 -6.79 -5.38 -5.95
C LYS A 87 -6.23 -6.79 -5.87
N VAL A 88 -6.81 -7.70 -6.65
CA VAL A 88 -6.35 -9.08 -6.81
C VAL A 88 -6.35 -9.49 -8.29
N LYS A 89 -5.39 -10.32 -8.69
CA LYS A 89 -5.34 -11.04 -9.97
C LYS A 89 -4.64 -12.39 -9.83
N ALA A 90 -4.83 -13.27 -10.81
CA ALA A 90 -3.98 -14.43 -11.01
C ALA A 90 -2.66 -14.02 -11.71
N GLY A 91 -1.60 -14.81 -11.49
CA GLY A 91 -0.33 -14.69 -12.23
C GLY A 91 -0.45 -15.09 -13.71
N GLY A 92 -1.51 -15.80 -14.09
CA GLY A 92 -1.80 -16.23 -15.46
C GLY A 92 -3.28 -16.61 -15.65
N PRO A 93 -3.64 -17.22 -16.79
CA PRO A 93 -5.03 -17.56 -17.10
C PRO A 93 -5.49 -18.91 -16.50
N ASN A 94 -4.58 -19.77 -16.03
CA ASN A 94 -4.88 -21.14 -15.61
C ASN A 94 -4.11 -21.55 -14.35
N PHE A 95 -4.71 -22.41 -13.52
CA PHE A 95 -3.95 -23.35 -12.72
C PHE A 95 -3.37 -24.44 -13.62
N VAL A 96 -2.10 -24.81 -13.41
CA VAL A 96 -1.36 -25.70 -14.31
C VAL A 96 -0.86 -26.96 -13.60
N ASN A 97 -0.96 -28.10 -14.29
CA ASN A 97 -0.33 -29.36 -13.92
C ASN A 97 0.31 -29.98 -15.17
N VAL A 98 1.62 -29.79 -15.33
CA VAL A 98 2.37 -30.20 -16.54
C VAL A 98 1.74 -29.60 -17.82
N SER A 99 1.11 -30.42 -18.67
CA SER A 99 0.40 -30.00 -19.89
C SER A 99 -1.10 -29.75 -19.69
N ASN A 100 -1.64 -30.08 -18.50
CA ASN A 100 -3.06 -29.92 -18.18
C ASN A 100 -3.32 -28.57 -17.50
N SER A 101 -4.51 -28.02 -17.73
CA SER A 101 -4.94 -26.73 -17.18
C SER A 101 -6.37 -26.74 -16.64
N ILE A 102 -6.61 -25.88 -15.64
CA ILE A 102 -7.92 -25.50 -15.10
C ILE A 102 -8.00 -23.96 -15.17
N PRO A 103 -9.03 -23.35 -15.78
CA PRO A 103 -9.09 -21.89 -15.90
C PRO A 103 -9.26 -21.21 -14.54
N VAL A 104 -8.59 -20.07 -14.31
CA VAL A 104 -8.64 -19.42 -12.97
C VAL A 104 -10.02 -18.90 -12.58
N ASN A 105 -10.94 -18.73 -13.55
CA ASN A 105 -12.30 -18.26 -13.32
C ASN A 105 -13.22 -19.29 -12.63
N VAL A 106 -12.70 -20.48 -12.26
CA VAL A 106 -13.38 -21.40 -11.33
C VAL A 106 -13.36 -20.90 -9.89
N LEU A 107 -12.39 -20.04 -9.53
CA LEU A 107 -12.18 -19.56 -8.17
C LEU A 107 -12.81 -18.17 -7.97
N THR A 108 -13.65 -18.05 -6.96
CA THR A 108 -14.15 -16.79 -6.40
C THR A 108 -13.43 -16.48 -5.09
N ILE A 109 -13.00 -15.23 -4.92
CA ILE A 109 -12.38 -14.71 -3.71
C ILE A 109 -13.29 -13.61 -3.15
N LYS A 110 -13.68 -13.73 -1.88
CA LYS A 110 -14.53 -12.75 -1.20
C LYS A 110 -14.03 -12.49 0.23
N ALA A 111 -14.49 -11.41 0.83
CA ALA A 111 -14.31 -11.23 2.27
C ALA A 111 -15.11 -12.29 3.04
N SER A 112 -14.48 -12.91 4.03
CA SER A 112 -15.17 -13.85 4.92
C SER A 112 -16.24 -13.12 5.75
N PRO A 113 -17.35 -13.76 6.17
CA PRO A 113 -18.37 -13.13 7.02
C PRO A 113 -17.77 -12.50 8.30
N ALA A 114 -16.77 -13.15 8.90
CA ALA A 114 -15.93 -12.56 9.94
C ALA A 114 -14.73 -11.83 9.31
N ALA A 115 -14.97 -10.71 8.63
CA ALA A 115 -14.02 -10.11 7.69
C ALA A 115 -12.70 -9.59 8.31
N GLY A 116 -12.63 -9.31 9.61
CA GLY A 116 -11.48 -8.65 10.25
C GLY A 116 -11.67 -7.13 10.39
N THR A 117 -10.58 -6.39 10.64
CA THR A 117 -10.63 -4.95 10.94
C THR A 117 -10.51 -4.02 9.72
N MET A 118 -10.14 -4.55 8.55
CA MET A 118 -10.04 -3.76 7.33
C MET A 118 -11.42 -3.29 6.87
N GLY A 119 -11.63 -1.97 6.87
CA GLY A 119 -12.87 -1.32 6.43
C GLY A 119 -13.05 -1.32 4.91
N GLY A 120 -13.70 -0.27 4.38
CA GLY A 120 -13.95 -0.11 2.94
C GLY A 120 -14.97 -1.08 2.35
N THR A 121 -15.34 -0.81 1.09
CA THR A 121 -16.33 -1.61 0.34
C THR A 121 -15.66 -2.87 -0.21
N LYS A 122 -16.11 -4.03 0.26
CA LYS A 122 -15.64 -5.35 -0.16
C LYS A 122 -16.45 -5.82 -1.37
N ASN A 123 -15.79 -6.49 -2.31
CA ASN A 123 -16.39 -6.99 -3.54
C ASN A 123 -16.08 -8.47 -3.71
N ASP A 124 -17.02 -9.24 -4.23
CA ASP A 124 -16.81 -10.64 -4.59
C ASP A 124 -16.10 -10.71 -5.96
N VAL A 125 -14.97 -11.40 -6.01
CA VAL A 125 -14.09 -11.42 -7.18
C VAL A 125 -13.94 -12.82 -7.75
N VAL A 126 -14.60 -13.08 -8.89
CA VAL A 126 -14.23 -14.20 -9.77
C VAL A 126 -12.83 -13.93 -10.32
N LEU A 127 -11.87 -14.81 -10.06
CA LEU A 127 -10.46 -14.60 -10.35
C LEU A 127 -10.18 -14.55 -11.87
N SER A 128 -9.22 -13.71 -12.26
CA SER A 128 -8.76 -13.53 -13.64
C SER A 128 -7.31 -13.04 -13.68
N ALA A 129 -6.65 -13.15 -14.83
CA ALA A 129 -5.33 -12.53 -15.05
C ALA A 129 -5.38 -10.98 -15.03
N GLY A 130 -6.54 -10.39 -15.36
CA GLY A 130 -6.79 -8.95 -15.19
C GLY A 130 -7.05 -8.58 -13.72
N GLU A 131 -6.60 -7.40 -13.32
CA GLU A 131 -6.83 -6.86 -11.97
C GLU A 131 -8.31 -6.58 -11.70
N LYS A 132 -8.78 -7.00 -10.54
CA LYS A 132 -10.11 -6.66 -10.01
C LYS A 132 -10.00 -6.09 -8.61
N THR A 133 -10.82 -5.10 -8.31
CA THR A 133 -10.89 -4.49 -6.98
C THR A 133 -11.54 -5.45 -6.00
N LEU A 134 -10.82 -5.82 -4.94
CA LEU A 134 -11.31 -6.66 -3.84
C LEU A 134 -11.84 -5.80 -2.70
N VAL A 135 -11.10 -4.75 -2.33
CA VAL A 135 -11.53 -3.73 -1.37
C VAL A 135 -11.33 -2.34 -1.97
N ALA A 136 -12.37 -1.52 -1.94
CA ALA A 136 -12.32 -0.12 -2.36
C ALA A 136 -12.38 0.82 -1.14
N ASN A 137 -11.52 1.85 -1.13
CA ASN A 137 -11.47 2.90 -0.12
C ASN A 137 -11.47 2.36 1.34
N ALA A 138 -10.56 1.41 1.63
CA ALA A 138 -10.26 1.03 2.99
C ALA A 138 -9.66 2.23 3.75
N PRO A 139 -10.02 2.44 5.03
CA PRO A 139 -9.49 3.56 5.81
C PRO A 139 -8.00 3.40 6.10
N LEU A 140 -7.29 4.51 6.33
CA LEU A 140 -5.93 4.49 6.88
C LEU A 140 -5.87 3.79 8.24
N GLY A 141 -4.72 3.24 8.58
CA GLY A 141 -4.52 2.53 9.85
C GLY A 141 -3.29 1.63 9.88
N SER A 142 -3.04 1.01 11.03
CA SER A 142 -1.97 0.04 11.23
C SER A 142 -2.55 -1.36 11.40
N ALA A 143 -1.90 -2.36 10.80
CA ALA A 143 -2.23 -3.79 10.95
C ALA A 143 -3.71 -4.15 10.69
N LEU A 144 -4.35 -3.49 9.73
CA LEU A 144 -5.74 -3.74 9.34
C LEU A 144 -5.88 -5.11 8.68
N THR A 145 -6.64 -6.02 9.29
CA THR A 145 -6.75 -7.43 8.87
C THR A 145 -7.95 -7.67 7.96
N LEU A 146 -7.75 -8.52 6.94
CA LEU A 146 -8.81 -9.03 6.08
C LEU A 146 -8.72 -10.57 6.01
N ASN A 147 -9.79 -11.22 6.46
CA ASN A 147 -10.03 -12.64 6.29
C ASN A 147 -10.73 -12.86 4.94
N LEU A 148 -10.26 -13.84 4.14
CA LEU A 148 -10.84 -14.14 2.84
C LEU A 148 -11.37 -15.57 2.79
N ASP A 149 -12.54 -15.73 2.17
CA ASP A 149 -13.03 -17.02 1.71
C ASP A 149 -12.61 -17.21 0.25
N TYR A 150 -12.05 -18.38 -0.02
CA TYR A 150 -11.72 -18.86 -1.35
C TYR A 150 -12.71 -19.96 -1.70
N THR A 151 -13.57 -19.73 -2.69
CA THR A 151 -14.67 -20.64 -3.04
C THR A 151 -14.55 -21.10 -4.49
N ILE A 152 -14.60 -22.41 -4.72
CA ILE A 152 -14.92 -23.00 -6.02
C ILE A 152 -16.38 -23.49 -5.94
N PRO A 153 -17.32 -22.86 -6.66
CA PRO A 153 -18.73 -23.26 -6.62
C PRO A 153 -18.95 -24.67 -7.19
N ALA A 154 -20.00 -25.36 -6.72
CA ALA A 154 -20.39 -26.68 -7.19
C ALA A 154 -20.53 -26.73 -8.73
N ALA A 155 -21.10 -25.69 -9.34
CA ALA A 155 -21.27 -25.56 -10.79
C ALA A 155 -19.95 -25.41 -11.58
N LYS A 156 -18.82 -25.18 -10.90
CA LYS A 156 -17.46 -25.20 -11.45
C LYS A 156 -16.71 -26.48 -11.11
N SER A 157 -16.93 -27.01 -9.91
CA SER A 157 -16.45 -28.33 -9.50
C SER A 157 -16.99 -29.46 -10.39
N SER A 158 -18.28 -29.41 -10.75
CA SER A 158 -18.98 -30.42 -11.56
C SER A 158 -18.87 -30.22 -13.07
N SER A 159 -18.27 -29.12 -13.53
CA SER A 159 -18.07 -28.84 -14.95
C SER A 159 -16.78 -29.49 -15.47
N SER A 160 -16.63 -29.56 -16.79
CA SER A 160 -15.38 -29.97 -17.46
C SER A 160 -14.19 -29.03 -17.22
N ASP A 161 -14.38 -27.92 -16.50
CA ASP A 161 -13.26 -27.12 -15.98
C ASP A 161 -12.45 -27.90 -14.93
N ILE A 162 -13.08 -28.80 -14.15
CA ILE A 162 -12.45 -29.54 -13.04
C ILE A 162 -12.77 -31.04 -13.09
N LEU A 163 -14.04 -31.43 -13.31
CA LEU A 163 -14.43 -32.84 -13.39
C LEU A 163 -13.82 -33.52 -14.62
N GLY A 164 -13.23 -34.70 -14.41
CA GLY A 164 -12.55 -35.46 -15.47
C GLY A 164 -11.13 -34.97 -15.81
N LYS A 165 -10.60 -33.96 -15.13
CA LYS A 165 -9.18 -33.60 -15.22
C LYS A 165 -8.29 -34.73 -14.65
N PRO A 166 -7.12 -35.01 -15.24
CA PRO A 166 -6.17 -35.97 -14.68
C PRO A 166 -5.79 -35.68 -13.23
N ALA A 167 -5.55 -36.73 -12.44
CA ALA A 167 -5.10 -36.58 -11.06
C ALA A 167 -3.71 -35.91 -11.00
N GLY A 168 -3.60 -34.84 -10.22
CA GLY A 168 -2.36 -34.08 -10.04
C GLY A 168 -2.59 -32.75 -9.34
N THR A 169 -1.51 -32.12 -8.87
CA THR A 169 -1.56 -30.79 -8.24
C THR A 169 -1.56 -29.70 -9.30
N TYR A 170 -2.66 -28.97 -9.43
CA TYR A 170 -2.78 -27.80 -10.30
C TYR A 170 -2.44 -26.53 -9.51
N THR A 171 -1.41 -25.79 -9.92
CA THR A 171 -0.90 -24.63 -9.16
C THR A 171 -1.12 -23.30 -9.87
N GLN A 172 -1.36 -22.23 -9.11
CA GLN A 172 -1.34 -20.86 -9.59
C GLN A 172 -0.98 -19.87 -8.49
N THR A 173 -0.28 -18.79 -8.84
CA THR A 173 0.00 -17.65 -7.96
C THR A 173 -1.17 -16.67 -7.99
N VAL A 174 -1.66 -16.25 -6.82
CA VAL A 174 -2.58 -15.11 -6.68
C VAL A 174 -1.79 -13.91 -6.20
N ILE A 175 -1.96 -12.76 -6.85
CA ILE A 175 -1.22 -11.52 -6.59
C ILE A 175 -2.20 -10.50 -6.01
N TYR A 176 -1.87 -9.98 -4.83
CA TYR A 176 -2.60 -8.89 -4.18
C TYR A 176 -1.78 -7.61 -4.25
N THR A 177 -2.43 -6.50 -4.62
CA THR A 177 -1.82 -5.17 -4.70
C THR A 177 -2.59 -4.22 -3.80
N ALA A 178 -1.92 -3.65 -2.79
CA ALA A 178 -2.44 -2.53 -2.02
C ALA A 178 -1.93 -1.21 -2.62
N THR A 179 -2.78 -0.19 -2.72
CA THR A 179 -2.42 1.12 -3.31
C THR A 179 -3.06 2.25 -2.53
N ALA A 180 -2.24 3.14 -1.96
CA ALA A 180 -2.69 4.35 -1.29
C ALA A 180 -3.36 5.33 -2.27
N LEU A 181 -4.31 6.11 -1.78
CA LEU A 181 -5.09 7.10 -2.53
C LEU A 181 -4.53 8.54 -2.45
#